data_AF-A0A9E5BRY9-F1
#
_entry.id   AF-A0A9E5BRY9-F1
#
_cell.length_a   1.000
_cell.length_b   1.000
_cell.length_c   1.000
_cell.angle_alpha   90.00
_cell.angle_beta   90.00
_cell.angle_gamma   90.00
#
_symmetry.space_group_name_H-M   'P 1'
#
loop_
_entity.id
_entity.type
_entity.pdbx_description
1 polymer ?
#
loop_
_entity_poly.entity_id
_entity_poly.type
_entity_poly.pdbx_seq_one_letter_code
_entity_poly.pdbx_strand_id
1 'polypeptide(L)'
;MRNRWLLRIAAAAALLSGLFALFYLVVVPGGGAGDAPVAIRVDTPPGPSGTSAGIHPGDLARDFEAGNLDALRFRLSELRGRPVVINFWATWCTSCLAEMPTLEEQRRAHEADGLTILAVNVGEGLADARAFIDSLGLFDFAIAMDPDLTITDLYAVQGLPHSVFIDSGGVIQAEYRGQLDGDTMADYVLAAIEASPGAPPPVRPRFITTVPRDHVLDVIEEGVGELRLVSRSFRCDDDYCAEAVAAAVAAGAGVTNAQLRSGATPPELSVTFEPAAITSEQVVAVVVAALAANPDPLYTREIEVRYVVGSP
;
A
#
# COMPACT_ATOMS: atom_id res chain seq x y z
N MET A 1 -28.79 70.83 12.50
CA MET A 1 -27.39 70.35 12.72
C MET A 1 -27.26 68.82 12.85
N ARG A 2 -28.34 68.03 12.90
CA ARG A 2 -28.33 66.58 13.23
C ARG A 2 -27.96 65.62 12.06
N ASN A 3 -27.98 66.08 10.81
CA ASN A 3 -27.76 65.22 9.62
C ASN A 3 -26.30 65.11 9.15
N ARG A 4 -25.42 66.02 9.59
CA ARG A 4 -24.00 66.02 9.19
C ARG A 4 -23.19 64.91 9.88
N TRP A 5 -23.67 64.41 11.01
CA TRP A 5 -23.03 63.33 11.76
C TRP A 5 -23.35 61.95 11.14
N LEU A 6 -24.59 61.74 10.67
CA LEU A 6 -24.99 60.52 9.97
C LEU A 6 -24.23 60.32 8.64
N LEU A 7 -24.01 61.40 7.89
CA LEU A 7 -23.20 61.35 6.65
C LEU A 7 -21.73 60.97 6.93
N ARG A 8 -21.17 61.40 8.07
CA ARG A 8 -19.80 61.05 8.46
C ARG A 8 -19.68 59.60 8.92
N ILE A 9 -20.70 59.07 9.59
CA ILE A 9 -20.75 57.64 9.98
C ILE A 9 -20.89 56.75 8.77
N ALA A 10 -21.78 57.11 7.82
CA ALA A 10 -21.96 56.35 6.59
C ALA A 10 -20.67 56.32 5.75
N ALA A 11 -19.97 57.45 5.65
CA ALA A 11 -18.68 57.52 4.95
C ALA A 11 -17.59 56.69 5.65
N ALA A 12 -17.53 56.72 6.98
CA ALA A 12 -16.58 55.91 7.75
C ALA A 12 -16.87 54.40 7.65
N ALA A 13 -18.15 54.01 7.66
CA ALA A 13 -18.57 52.62 7.49
C ALA A 13 -18.25 52.10 6.09
N ALA A 14 -18.44 52.91 5.04
CA ALA A 14 -18.08 52.57 3.67
C ALA A 14 -16.56 52.45 3.46
N LEU A 15 -15.77 53.29 4.13
CA LEU A 15 -14.31 53.19 4.12
C LEU A 15 -13.82 51.96 4.87
N LEU A 16 -14.44 51.62 6.01
CA LEU A 16 -14.12 50.42 6.77
C LEU A 16 -14.50 49.14 6.03
N SER A 17 -15.66 49.09 5.37
CA SER A 17 -16.04 47.93 4.56
C SER A 17 -15.18 47.81 3.29
N GLY A 18 -14.80 48.92 2.67
CA GLY A 18 -13.84 48.93 1.57
C GLY A 18 -12.44 48.46 1.99
N LEU A 19 -11.96 48.91 3.14
CA LEU A 19 -10.69 48.46 3.72
C LEU A 19 -10.74 46.99 4.14
N PHE A 20 -11.89 46.51 4.64
CA PHE A 20 -12.08 45.11 5.01
C PHE A 20 -12.13 44.20 3.77
N ALA A 21 -12.79 44.63 2.69
CA ALA A 21 -12.79 43.92 1.41
C ALA A 21 -11.40 43.90 0.77
N LEU A 22 -10.65 45.02 0.85
CA LEU A 22 -9.28 45.10 0.36
C LEU A 22 -8.32 44.27 1.22
N PHE A 23 -8.50 44.24 2.53
CA PHE A 23 -7.76 43.37 3.45
C PHE A 23 -8.06 41.89 3.16
N TYR A 24 -9.32 41.53 2.89
CA TYR A 24 -9.68 40.18 2.47
C TYR A 24 -8.98 39.76 1.17
N LEU A 25 -8.85 40.67 0.18
CA LEU A 25 -8.15 40.39 -1.07
C LEU A 25 -6.62 40.32 -0.95
N VAL A 26 -6.03 40.97 0.07
CA VAL A 26 -4.57 41.04 0.25
C VAL A 26 -4.05 40.01 1.26
N VAL A 27 -4.86 39.64 2.26
CA VAL A 27 -4.45 38.75 3.38
C VAL A 27 -5.00 37.34 3.25
N VAL A 28 -6.14 37.13 2.59
CA VAL A 28 -6.50 35.80 2.08
C VAL A 28 -5.79 35.68 0.75
N PRO A 29 -4.72 34.88 0.63
CA PRO A 29 -4.19 34.58 -0.69
C PRO A 29 -5.36 33.94 -1.43
N GLY A 30 -5.86 34.61 -2.47
CA GLY A 30 -6.66 33.91 -3.46
C GLY A 30 -5.87 32.68 -3.81
N GLY A 31 -6.44 31.50 -3.53
CA GLY A 31 -5.80 30.22 -3.74
C GLY A 31 -5.11 30.30 -5.08
N GLY A 32 -3.77 30.35 -5.06
CA GLY A 32 -3.02 30.28 -6.29
C GLY A 32 -3.56 29.09 -7.06
N ALA A 33 -3.50 29.15 -8.38
CA ALA A 33 -3.38 27.91 -9.12
C ALA A 33 -2.18 27.18 -8.52
N GLY A 34 -2.42 26.39 -7.46
CA GLY A 34 -1.48 25.45 -6.94
C GLY A 34 -1.20 24.56 -8.12
N ASP A 35 0.07 24.42 -8.45
CA ASP A 35 0.50 23.52 -9.51
C ASP A 35 -0.32 22.22 -9.38
N ALA A 36 -0.95 21.81 -10.49
CA ALA A 36 -1.78 20.62 -10.50
C ALA A 36 -0.99 19.46 -9.86
N PRO A 37 -1.63 18.56 -9.08
CA PRO A 37 -0.94 17.46 -8.45
C PRO A 37 -0.02 16.74 -9.43
N VAL A 38 1.25 16.65 -9.09
CA VAL A 38 2.23 15.95 -9.92
C VAL A 38 2.20 14.49 -9.52
N ALA A 39 2.00 13.60 -10.49
CA ALA A 39 2.13 12.17 -10.33
C ALA A 39 3.38 11.72 -11.10
N ILE A 40 4.35 11.17 -10.38
CA ILE A 40 5.57 10.61 -10.96
C ILE A 40 5.41 9.09 -10.96
N ARG A 41 5.38 8.49 -12.14
CA ARG A 41 5.44 7.04 -12.30
C ARG A 41 6.81 6.56 -11.85
N VAL A 42 6.82 5.68 -10.87
CA VAL A 42 7.98 4.99 -10.34
C VAL A 42 7.67 3.52 -10.45
N ASP A 43 8.46 2.77 -11.20
CA ASP A 43 8.30 1.33 -11.23
C ASP A 43 8.36 0.79 -9.79
N THR A 44 7.42 -0.09 -9.39
CA THR A 44 7.60 -0.80 -8.12
C THR A 44 9.01 -1.35 -8.16
N PRO A 45 9.88 -0.97 -7.19
CA PRO A 45 11.25 -1.44 -7.22
C PRO A 45 11.16 -2.95 -7.36
N PRO A 46 11.78 -3.58 -8.38
CA PRO A 46 12.01 -5.01 -8.26
C PRO A 46 12.68 -5.15 -6.91
N GLY A 47 12.04 -5.87 -5.97
CA GLY A 47 12.61 -6.11 -4.64
C GLY A 47 14.08 -6.46 -4.88
N PRO A 48 15.04 -5.72 -4.28
CA PRO A 48 16.30 -5.43 -4.94
C PRO A 48 16.91 -6.69 -5.52
N SER A 49 16.87 -6.81 -6.84
CA SER A 49 17.51 -7.88 -7.60
C SER A 49 19.01 -7.56 -7.68
N GLY A 50 19.61 -7.44 -6.50
CA GLY A 50 21.03 -7.21 -6.32
C GLY A 50 21.71 -8.56 -6.17
N THR A 51 22.63 -8.84 -7.09
CA THR A 51 23.72 -9.81 -6.89
C THR A 51 24.54 -9.37 -5.67
N SER A 52 24.13 -9.80 -4.48
CA SER A 52 24.87 -9.64 -3.24
C SER A 52 25.00 -11.01 -2.59
N ALA A 53 25.89 -11.17 -1.61
CA ALA A 53 26.20 -12.41 -0.89
C ALA A 53 25.05 -13.01 -0.05
N GLY A 54 23.80 -12.79 -0.48
CA GLY A 54 22.57 -13.30 0.11
C GLY A 54 22.23 -14.71 -0.33
N ILE A 55 20.97 -15.06 -0.13
CA ILE A 55 20.35 -16.29 -0.60
C ILE A 55 19.73 -16.03 -1.98
N HIS A 56 19.71 -17.04 -2.84
CA HIS A 56 19.10 -16.91 -4.17
C HIS A 56 18.17 -18.08 -4.48
N PRO A 57 17.14 -17.88 -5.32
CA PRO A 57 16.40 -18.98 -5.91
C PRO A 57 17.34 -20.01 -6.54
N GLY A 58 17.14 -21.29 -6.21
CA GLY A 58 18.00 -22.42 -6.57
C GLY A 58 19.02 -22.82 -5.50
N ASP A 59 19.30 -21.97 -4.52
CA ASP A 59 20.17 -22.34 -3.40
C ASP A 59 19.46 -23.23 -2.40
N LEU A 60 20.22 -24.05 -1.66
CA LEU A 60 19.70 -24.67 -0.44
C LEU A 60 19.52 -23.60 0.64
N ALA A 61 18.37 -23.63 1.30
CA ALA A 61 18.12 -22.80 2.47
C ALA A 61 19.19 -23.05 3.54
N ARG A 62 19.75 -21.95 4.07
CA ARG A 62 20.81 -22.01 5.08
C ARG A 62 20.21 -22.49 6.39
N ASP A 63 20.67 -23.63 6.89
CA ASP A 63 20.15 -24.20 8.13
C ASP A 63 20.52 -23.32 9.33
N PHE A 64 19.64 -23.27 10.32
CA PHE A 64 19.85 -22.55 11.57
C PHE A 64 19.11 -23.25 12.71
N GLU A 65 19.51 -22.94 13.94
CA GLU A 65 18.83 -23.36 15.16
C GLU A 65 18.22 -22.13 15.82
N ALA A 66 16.93 -22.20 16.17
CA ALA A 66 16.20 -21.10 16.79
C ALA A 66 15.41 -21.58 18.00
N GLY A 67 15.20 -20.69 18.97
CA GLY A 67 14.20 -20.89 20.01
C GLY A 67 12.81 -20.48 19.50
N ASN A 68 11.77 -21.20 19.90
CA ASN A 68 10.38 -20.78 19.68
C ASN A 68 9.84 -19.96 20.87
N LEU A 69 8.55 -19.61 20.86
CA LEU A 69 7.91 -18.88 21.96
C LEU A 69 7.92 -19.64 23.30
N ASP A 70 8.06 -20.96 23.29
CA ASP A 70 8.17 -21.79 24.49
C ASP A 70 9.63 -22.02 24.94
N ALA A 71 10.57 -21.29 24.34
CA ALA A 71 12.01 -21.47 24.52
C ALA A 71 12.53 -22.88 24.15
N LEU A 72 11.73 -23.66 23.42
CA LEU A 72 12.16 -24.92 22.82
C LEU A 72 12.95 -24.62 21.56
N ARG A 73 14.04 -25.38 21.37
CA ARG A 73 14.91 -25.22 20.21
C ARG A 73 14.55 -26.20 19.11
N PHE A 74 14.63 -25.74 17.87
CA PHE A 74 14.47 -26.55 16.67
C PHE A 74 15.41 -26.06 15.58
N ARG A 75 15.63 -26.89 14.57
CA ARG A 75 16.37 -26.52 13.36
C ARG A 75 15.44 -26.37 12.16
N LEU A 76 15.79 -25.47 11.24
CA LEU A 76 15.07 -25.35 9.97
C LEU A 76 15.04 -26.67 9.21
N SER A 77 16.15 -27.43 9.24
CA SER A 77 16.24 -28.74 8.60
C SER A 77 15.25 -29.79 9.12
N GLU A 78 14.66 -29.60 10.30
CA GLU A 78 13.59 -30.46 10.83
C GLU A 78 12.27 -30.27 10.06
N LEU A 79 12.11 -29.15 9.35
CA LEU A 79 10.96 -28.86 8.48
C LEU A 79 11.15 -29.38 7.04
N ARG A 80 12.19 -30.16 6.75
CA ARG A 80 12.32 -30.80 5.43
C ARG A 80 11.19 -31.79 5.16
N GLY A 81 10.89 -32.01 3.88
CA GLY A 81 9.78 -32.86 3.44
C GLY A 81 8.44 -32.13 3.34
N ARG A 82 8.42 -30.81 3.57
CA ARG A 82 7.26 -29.93 3.40
C ARG A 82 7.70 -28.55 2.88
N PRO A 83 6.85 -27.84 2.14
CA PRO A 83 7.14 -26.47 1.74
C PRO A 83 7.10 -25.53 2.95
N VAL A 84 8.05 -24.58 3.00
CA VAL A 84 8.22 -23.64 4.11
C VAL A 84 8.29 -22.21 3.57
N VAL A 85 7.52 -21.30 4.17
CA VAL A 85 7.70 -19.85 3.98
C VAL A 85 8.35 -19.30 5.23
N ILE A 86 9.56 -18.76 5.10
CA ILE A 86 10.19 -17.98 6.18
C ILE A 86 9.78 -16.53 6.01
N ASN A 87 9.14 -15.92 7.02
CA ASN A 87 8.79 -14.51 7.02
C ASN A 87 9.49 -13.79 8.18
N PHE A 88 10.32 -12.80 7.87
CA PHE A 88 11.01 -11.98 8.86
C PHE A 88 10.14 -10.78 9.24
N TRP A 89 9.89 -10.60 10.54
CA TRP A 89 8.99 -9.58 11.07
C TRP A 89 9.45 -9.03 12.43
N ALA A 90 8.83 -7.93 12.85
CA ALA A 90 9.01 -7.35 14.19
C ALA A 90 7.72 -6.66 14.66
N THR A 91 7.52 -6.50 15.97
CA THR A 91 6.26 -5.96 16.54
C THR A 91 5.96 -4.53 16.09
N TRP A 92 7.00 -3.74 15.82
CA TRP A 92 6.91 -2.36 15.36
C TRP A 92 6.75 -2.22 13.84
N CYS A 93 6.81 -3.32 13.09
CA CYS A 93 6.77 -3.31 11.62
C CYS A 93 5.33 -3.29 11.10
N THR A 94 4.78 -2.10 10.84
CA THR A 94 3.39 -1.95 10.36
C THR A 94 3.09 -2.71 9.07
N SER A 95 4.02 -2.72 8.11
CA SER A 95 3.88 -3.46 6.84
C SER A 95 3.86 -4.98 7.04
N CYS A 96 4.62 -5.50 8.01
CA CYS A 96 4.60 -6.92 8.36
C CYS A 96 3.22 -7.31 8.91
N LEU A 97 2.63 -6.49 9.78
CA LEU A 97 1.30 -6.75 10.33
C LEU A 97 0.21 -6.72 9.26
N ALA A 98 0.36 -5.86 8.26
CA ALA A 98 -0.57 -5.79 7.13
C ALA A 98 -0.46 -7.03 6.21
N GLU A 99 0.67 -7.73 6.20
CA GLU A 99 0.92 -8.94 5.40
C GLU A 99 0.46 -10.23 6.12
N MET A 100 0.46 -10.26 7.45
CA MET A 100 0.11 -11.45 8.25
C MET A 100 -1.24 -12.11 7.90
N PRO A 101 -2.34 -11.37 7.62
CA PRO A 101 -3.60 -11.99 7.19
C PRO A 101 -3.47 -12.81 5.90
N THR A 102 -2.68 -12.33 4.94
CA THR A 102 -2.41 -13.03 3.68
C THR A 102 -1.60 -14.31 3.93
N LEU A 103 -0.60 -14.27 4.82
CA LEU A 103 0.16 -15.46 5.22
C LEU A 103 -0.74 -16.54 5.85
N GLU A 104 -1.68 -16.14 6.71
CA GLU A 104 -2.63 -17.06 7.33
C GLU A 104 -3.63 -17.64 6.34
N GLU A 105 -4.08 -16.84 5.37
CA GLU A 105 -4.91 -17.32 4.26
C GLU A 105 -4.20 -18.42 3.47
N GLN A 106 -2.94 -18.19 3.07
CA GLN A 106 -2.14 -19.18 2.34
C GLN A 106 -1.87 -20.43 3.17
N ARG A 107 -1.53 -20.28 4.46
CA ARG A 107 -1.34 -21.40 5.38
C ARG A 107 -2.59 -22.29 5.44
N ARG A 108 -3.78 -21.68 5.55
CA ARG A 108 -5.06 -22.41 5.58
C ARG A 108 -5.38 -23.07 4.24
N ALA A 109 -5.18 -22.35 3.14
CA ALA A 109 -5.47 -22.85 1.80
C ALA A 109 -4.61 -24.07 1.45
N HIS A 110 -3.37 -24.10 1.93
CA HIS A 110 -2.37 -25.13 1.61
C HIS A 110 -2.02 -26.03 2.80
N GLU A 111 -2.92 -26.15 3.78
CA GLU A 111 -2.76 -27.06 4.92
C GLU A 111 -2.62 -28.53 4.45
N ALA A 112 -3.40 -28.91 3.43
CA ALA A 112 -3.35 -30.25 2.83
C ALA A 112 -2.04 -30.53 2.07
N ASP A 113 -1.38 -29.48 1.57
CA ASP A 113 -0.07 -29.57 0.92
C ASP A 113 1.09 -29.58 1.93
N GLY A 114 0.78 -29.44 3.23
CA GLY A 114 1.75 -29.44 4.32
C GLY A 114 2.50 -28.13 4.49
N LEU A 115 2.02 -27.02 3.91
CA LEU A 115 2.66 -25.72 3.98
C LEU A 115 2.89 -25.28 5.44
N THR A 116 4.11 -24.87 5.74
CA THR A 116 4.47 -24.32 7.05
C THR A 116 4.93 -22.88 6.91
N ILE A 117 4.27 -21.96 7.63
CA ILE A 117 4.74 -20.59 7.79
C ILE A 117 5.64 -20.54 9.03
N LEU A 118 6.90 -20.18 8.84
CA LEU A 118 7.90 -19.95 9.88
C LEU A 118 8.17 -18.45 10.00
N ALA A 119 7.55 -17.79 10.97
CA ALA A 119 7.73 -16.36 11.20
C ALA A 119 8.91 -16.11 12.14
N VAL A 120 9.99 -15.53 11.62
CA VAL A 120 11.20 -15.17 12.35
C VAL A 120 11.04 -13.77 12.94
N ASN A 121 10.95 -13.68 14.26
CA ASN A 121 10.89 -12.42 14.98
C ASN A 121 12.32 -11.89 15.22
N VAL A 122 12.61 -10.68 14.70
CA VAL A 122 13.99 -10.17 14.63
C VAL A 122 14.28 -9.11 15.70
N GLY A 123 15.40 -9.28 16.41
CA GLY A 123 15.96 -8.26 17.31
C GLY A 123 15.13 -7.94 18.56
N GLU A 124 14.12 -8.76 18.87
CA GLU A 124 13.24 -8.56 20.03
C GLU A 124 13.37 -9.70 21.03
N GLY A 125 13.11 -9.38 22.29
CA GLY A 125 13.11 -10.36 23.37
C GLY A 125 11.87 -11.25 23.33
N LEU A 126 12.00 -12.47 23.84
CA LEU A 126 10.90 -13.45 23.92
C LEU A 126 9.62 -12.90 24.56
N ALA A 127 9.77 -12.09 25.63
CA ALA A 127 8.63 -11.54 26.36
C ALA A 127 7.82 -10.56 25.50
N ASP A 128 8.50 -9.70 24.74
CA ASP A 128 7.85 -8.68 23.90
C ASP A 128 7.15 -9.33 22.71
N ALA A 129 7.83 -10.26 22.03
CA ALA A 129 7.26 -11.02 20.92
C ALA A 129 6.04 -11.84 21.36
N ARG A 130 6.10 -12.53 22.50
CA ARG A 130 4.98 -13.30 23.04
C ARG A 130 3.80 -12.40 23.40
N ALA A 131 4.03 -11.33 24.15
CA ALA A 131 2.96 -10.40 24.52
C ALA A 131 2.26 -9.81 23.29
N PHE A 132 3.02 -9.54 22.23
CA PHE A 132 2.48 -9.03 20.99
C PHE A 132 1.66 -10.07 20.22
N ILE A 133 2.18 -11.29 20.04
CA ILE A 133 1.44 -12.38 19.37
C ILE A 133 0.14 -12.69 20.13
N ASP A 134 0.18 -12.77 21.46
CA ASP A 134 -1.00 -12.99 22.30
C ASP A 134 -2.06 -11.87 22.11
N SER A 135 -1.61 -10.63 21.84
CA SER A 135 -2.51 -9.50 21.58
C SER A 135 -3.17 -9.51 20.21
N LEU A 136 -2.53 -10.13 19.20
CA LEU A 136 -3.08 -10.26 17.85
C LEU A 136 -4.12 -11.39 17.76
N GLY A 137 -3.98 -12.41 18.60
CA GLY A 137 -5.01 -13.43 18.85
C GLY A 137 -5.39 -14.35 17.68
N LEU A 138 -4.71 -14.31 16.53
CA LEU A 138 -5.26 -14.89 15.29
C LEU A 138 -4.24 -15.44 14.26
N PHE A 139 -3.10 -16.01 14.67
CA PHE A 139 -2.16 -16.63 13.72
C PHE A 139 -1.58 -17.96 14.25
N ASP A 140 -1.61 -19.02 13.43
CA ASP A 140 -1.06 -20.34 13.74
C ASP A 140 0.26 -20.56 13.00
N PHE A 141 1.22 -19.68 13.28
CA PHE A 141 2.55 -19.71 12.68
C PHE A 141 3.54 -20.39 13.61
N ALA A 142 4.47 -21.16 13.04
CA ALA A 142 5.67 -21.49 13.77
C ALA A 142 6.49 -20.21 13.97
N ILE A 143 6.94 -19.94 15.20
CA ILE A 143 7.75 -18.76 15.50
C ILE A 143 9.19 -19.17 15.77
N ALA A 144 10.14 -18.48 15.12
CA ALA A 144 11.56 -18.51 15.45
C ALA A 144 11.95 -17.16 16.07
N MET A 145 12.69 -17.21 17.19
CA MET A 145 13.26 -16.02 17.82
C MET A 145 14.67 -15.77 17.31
N ASP A 146 14.94 -14.55 16.85
CA ASP A 146 16.27 -14.08 16.41
C ASP A 146 16.69 -12.80 17.16
N PRO A 147 16.84 -12.84 18.49
CA PRO A 147 17.13 -11.65 19.30
C PRO A 147 18.50 -11.03 18.97
N ASP A 148 19.45 -11.86 18.52
CA ASP A 148 20.84 -11.47 18.24
C ASP A 148 21.08 -11.19 16.73
N LEU A 149 20.03 -11.20 15.91
CA LEU A 149 20.07 -10.97 14.45
C LEU A 149 20.94 -11.97 13.66
N THR A 150 21.25 -13.12 14.25
CA THR A 150 22.09 -14.15 13.63
C THR A 150 21.44 -14.79 12.41
N ILE A 151 20.13 -15.04 12.46
CA ILE A 151 19.37 -15.62 11.34
C ILE A 151 19.15 -14.54 10.27
N THR A 152 18.85 -13.32 10.71
CA THR A 152 18.72 -12.11 9.88
C THR A 152 20.00 -11.89 9.05
N ASP A 153 21.18 -11.95 9.67
CA ASP A 153 22.48 -11.85 8.99
C ASP A 153 22.74 -13.06 8.09
N LEU A 154 22.41 -14.27 8.55
CA LEU A 154 22.57 -15.50 7.77
C LEU A 154 21.77 -15.47 6.47
N TYR A 155 20.59 -14.85 6.48
CA TYR A 155 19.72 -14.69 5.31
C TYR A 155 19.94 -13.35 4.59
N ALA A 156 20.91 -12.54 5.02
CA ALA A 156 21.20 -11.21 4.47
C ALA A 156 19.96 -10.29 4.41
N VAL A 157 19.12 -10.34 5.44
CA VAL A 157 17.89 -9.54 5.53
C VAL A 157 18.24 -8.09 5.81
N GLN A 158 17.87 -7.19 4.89
CA GLN A 158 18.21 -5.76 4.93
C GLN A 158 17.01 -4.84 5.27
N GLY A 159 15.82 -5.42 5.40
CA GLY A 159 14.58 -4.69 5.65
C GLY A 159 13.43 -5.66 5.88
N LEU A 160 12.33 -5.16 6.45
CA LEU A 160 11.15 -5.95 6.81
C LEU A 160 9.87 -5.42 6.11
N PRO A 161 8.91 -6.30 5.79
CA PRO A 161 9.04 -7.75 5.86
C PRO A 161 10.00 -8.29 4.79
N HIS A 162 10.49 -9.51 5.00
CA HIS A 162 11.25 -10.27 4.02
C HIS A 162 10.72 -11.70 4.05
N SER A 163 10.34 -12.23 2.89
CA SER A 163 9.81 -13.60 2.76
C SER A 163 10.71 -14.46 1.87
N VAL A 164 10.94 -15.71 2.28
CA VAL A 164 11.71 -16.71 1.55
C VAL A 164 10.86 -17.97 1.40
N PHE A 165 10.73 -18.46 0.18
CA PHE A 165 9.85 -19.56 -0.19
C PHE A 165 10.70 -20.78 -0.51
N ILE A 166 10.54 -21.85 0.27
CA ILE A 166 11.42 -23.02 0.27
C ILE A 166 10.58 -24.26 -0.05
N ASP A 167 11.04 -25.08 -0.98
CA ASP A 167 10.38 -26.33 -1.31
C ASP A 167 10.63 -27.45 -0.28
N SER A 168 9.97 -28.58 -0.47
CA SER A 168 10.12 -29.75 0.40
C SER A 168 11.53 -30.37 0.42
N GLY A 169 12.36 -30.10 -0.58
CA GLY A 169 13.77 -30.48 -0.65
C GLY A 169 14.70 -29.54 0.13
N GLY A 170 14.19 -28.39 0.56
CA GLY A 170 14.96 -27.33 1.21
C GLY A 170 15.62 -26.37 0.22
N VAL A 171 15.18 -26.34 -1.05
CA VAL A 171 15.67 -25.41 -2.07
C VAL A 171 14.79 -24.16 -2.08
N ILE A 172 15.42 -22.99 -2.15
CA ILE A 172 14.74 -21.71 -2.25
C ILE A 172 14.17 -21.58 -3.66
N GLN A 173 12.86 -21.36 -3.77
CA GLN A 173 12.17 -21.15 -5.03
C GLN A 173 11.93 -19.66 -5.32
N ALA A 174 11.77 -18.84 -4.28
CA ALA A 174 11.65 -17.39 -4.40
C ALA A 174 12.15 -16.68 -3.13
N GLU A 175 12.57 -15.42 -3.28
CA GLU A 175 12.72 -14.47 -2.17
C GLU A 175 12.00 -13.16 -2.53
N TYR A 176 11.46 -12.48 -1.53
CA TYR A 176 10.85 -11.17 -1.71
C TYR A 176 11.15 -10.25 -0.53
N ARG A 177 11.45 -9.00 -0.84
CA ARG A 177 11.78 -7.95 0.14
C ARG A 177 10.72 -6.87 0.09
N GLY A 178 10.10 -6.59 1.23
CA GLY A 178 8.94 -5.70 1.35
C GLY A 178 7.64 -6.49 1.47
N GLN A 179 6.54 -5.76 1.66
CA GLN A 179 5.20 -6.34 1.78
C GLN A 179 4.74 -6.91 0.44
N LEU A 180 4.38 -8.19 0.44
CA LEU A 180 3.73 -8.87 -0.68
C LEU A 180 2.23 -8.56 -0.71
N ASP A 181 1.70 -8.39 -1.91
CA ASP A 181 0.28 -8.55 -2.19
C ASP A 181 -0.11 -10.04 -2.26
N GLY A 182 -1.43 -10.29 -2.20
CA GLY A 182 -2.00 -11.64 -2.20
C GLY A 182 -1.61 -12.48 -3.40
N ASP A 183 -1.67 -11.91 -4.60
CA ASP A 183 -1.38 -12.64 -5.85
C ASP A 183 0.08 -13.09 -5.90
N THR A 184 1.01 -12.16 -5.66
CA THR A 184 2.45 -12.49 -5.66
C THR A 184 2.78 -13.50 -4.55
N MET A 185 2.12 -13.40 -3.38
CA MET A 185 2.31 -14.38 -2.31
C MET A 185 1.80 -15.77 -2.71
N ALA A 186 0.62 -15.86 -3.31
CA ALA A 186 0.05 -17.12 -3.78
C ALA A 186 0.94 -17.77 -4.84
N ASP A 187 1.43 -17.01 -5.81
CA ASP A 187 2.34 -17.50 -6.86
C ASP A 187 3.62 -18.09 -6.27
N TYR A 188 4.21 -17.45 -5.25
CA TYR A 188 5.42 -17.96 -4.60
C TYR A 188 5.19 -19.13 -3.65
N VAL A 189 4.04 -19.18 -2.99
CA VAL A 189 3.63 -20.36 -2.23
C VAL A 189 3.46 -21.56 -3.15
N LEU A 190 2.79 -21.38 -4.29
CA LEU A 190 2.65 -22.43 -5.30
C LEU A 190 4.00 -22.88 -5.85
N ALA A 191 4.90 -21.95 -6.16
CA ALA A 191 6.26 -22.26 -6.60
C ALA A 191 7.02 -23.16 -5.58
N ALA A 192 6.91 -22.86 -4.29
CA ALA A 192 7.48 -23.69 -3.23
C ALA A 192 6.84 -25.08 -3.13
N ILE A 193 5.51 -25.17 -3.26
CA ILE A 193 4.77 -26.45 -3.24
C ILE A 193 5.15 -27.32 -4.43
N GLU A 194 5.25 -26.73 -5.62
CA GLU A 194 5.53 -27.42 -6.88
C GLU A 194 7.03 -27.67 -7.11
N ALA A 195 7.90 -27.15 -6.24
CA ALA A 195 9.35 -27.15 -6.41
C ALA A 195 9.78 -26.57 -7.78
N SER A 196 9.19 -25.45 -8.14
CA SER A 196 9.43 -24.73 -9.40
C SER A 196 9.96 -23.32 -9.13
N PRO A 197 10.84 -22.75 -9.99
CA PRO A 197 11.35 -21.40 -9.77
C PRO A 197 10.22 -20.37 -9.76
N GLY A 198 10.16 -19.55 -8.70
CA GLY A 198 9.20 -18.46 -8.61
C GLY A 198 9.48 -17.40 -9.67
N ALA A 199 8.46 -17.02 -10.43
CA ALA A 199 8.58 -15.95 -11.42
C ALA A 199 8.80 -14.60 -10.71
N PRO A 200 9.68 -13.72 -11.18
CA PRO A 200 9.75 -12.37 -10.67
C PRO A 200 8.34 -11.74 -10.70
N PRO A 201 7.95 -10.97 -9.68
CA PRO A 201 6.64 -10.36 -9.66
C PRO A 201 6.51 -9.45 -10.88
N PRO A 202 5.31 -9.30 -11.46
CA PRO A 202 5.10 -8.29 -12.49
C PRO A 202 5.50 -6.93 -11.93
N VAL A 203 6.31 -6.18 -12.68
CA VAL A 203 6.64 -4.79 -12.33
C VAL A 203 5.36 -3.99 -12.50
N ARG A 204 4.71 -3.65 -11.38
CA ARG A 204 3.55 -2.75 -11.34
C ARG A 204 3.99 -1.33 -11.04
N PRO A 205 3.83 -0.37 -11.94
CA PRO A 205 4.29 0.98 -11.66
C PRO A 205 3.44 1.63 -10.58
N ARG A 206 4.10 2.22 -9.59
CA ARG A 206 3.50 3.02 -8.52
C ARG A 206 3.61 4.49 -8.87
N PHE A 207 2.73 5.31 -8.32
CA PHE A 207 2.84 6.76 -8.48
C PHE A 207 3.17 7.43 -7.16
N ILE A 208 4.23 8.24 -7.17
CA ILE A 208 4.49 9.21 -6.11
C ILE A 208 3.74 10.47 -6.48
N THR A 209 2.89 10.94 -5.57
CA THR A 209 2.10 12.15 -5.80
C THR A 209 2.53 13.28 -4.87
N THR A 210 2.30 14.53 -5.27
CA THR A 210 2.47 15.69 -4.39
C THR A 210 1.33 15.86 -3.40
N VAL A 211 0.30 15.01 -3.46
CA VAL A 211 -0.83 15.09 -2.52
C VAL A 211 -0.44 14.47 -1.18
N PRO A 212 -0.77 15.13 -0.06
CA PRO A 212 -0.52 14.59 1.27
C PRO A 212 -1.04 13.16 1.47
N ARG A 213 -0.26 12.33 2.19
CA ARG A 213 -0.57 10.90 2.43
C ARG A 213 -1.82 10.66 3.27
N ASP A 214 -2.29 11.66 4.00
CA ASP A 214 -3.57 11.65 4.68
C ASP A 214 -4.77 11.74 3.73
N HIS A 215 -4.55 12.06 2.45
CA HIS A 215 -5.56 11.98 1.40
C HIS A 215 -5.34 10.78 0.47
N VAL A 216 -4.14 10.59 -0.09
CA VAL A 216 -3.82 9.47 -1.00
C VAL A 216 -2.67 8.66 -0.44
N LEU A 217 -2.92 7.38 -0.14
CA LEU A 217 -1.94 6.49 0.45
C LEU A 217 -1.07 5.82 -0.61
N ASP A 218 -1.68 5.36 -1.70
CA ASP A 218 -0.99 4.58 -2.73
C ASP A 218 -1.74 4.63 -4.06
N VAL A 219 -1.01 4.54 -5.17
CA VAL A 219 -1.57 4.42 -6.52
C VAL A 219 -0.70 3.45 -7.30
N ILE A 220 -1.30 2.38 -7.80
CA ILE A 220 -0.62 1.26 -8.47
C ILE A 220 -1.28 1.05 -9.83
N GLU A 221 -0.50 0.86 -10.88
CA GLU A 221 -1.01 0.39 -12.17
C GLU A 221 -1.03 -1.14 -12.21
N GLU A 222 -2.24 -1.70 -12.27
CA GLU A 222 -2.48 -3.15 -12.31
C GLU A 222 -2.48 -3.69 -13.75
N GLY A 223 -2.73 -2.82 -14.73
CA GLY A 223 -2.73 -3.15 -16.16
C GLY A 223 -2.88 -1.93 -17.05
N VAL A 224 -2.81 -2.13 -18.36
CA VAL A 224 -3.03 -1.04 -19.33
C VAL A 224 -4.46 -0.52 -19.18
N GLY A 225 -4.61 0.71 -18.66
CA GLY A 225 -5.93 1.30 -18.42
C GLY A 225 -6.54 0.96 -17.07
N GLU A 226 -5.80 0.34 -16.15
CA GLU A 226 -6.32 -0.04 -14.83
C GLU A 226 -5.37 0.44 -13.72
N LEU A 227 -5.88 1.29 -12.83
CA LEU A 227 -5.19 1.76 -11.63
C LEU A 227 -5.93 1.27 -10.39
N ARG A 228 -5.19 0.84 -9.38
CA ARG A 228 -5.68 0.63 -8.03
C ARG A 228 -5.22 1.76 -7.13
N LEU A 229 -6.15 2.41 -6.45
CA LEU A 229 -5.88 3.59 -5.64
C LEU A 229 -6.35 3.36 -4.20
N VAL A 230 -5.44 3.53 -3.25
CA VAL A 230 -5.74 3.47 -1.81
C VAL A 230 -5.78 4.89 -1.28
N SER A 231 -6.94 5.30 -0.77
CA SER A 231 -7.19 6.67 -0.34
C SER A 231 -7.78 6.72 1.05
N ARG A 232 -7.41 7.76 1.80
CA ARG A 232 -8.10 8.12 3.04
C ARG A 232 -9.21 9.13 2.80
N SER A 233 -9.31 9.72 1.61
CA SER A 233 -10.36 10.70 1.28
C SER A 233 -11.43 10.12 0.39
N PHE A 234 -11.59 8.80 0.42
CA PHE A 234 -12.67 8.14 -0.28
C PHE A 234 -13.37 7.13 0.63
N ARG A 235 -14.70 7.21 0.64
CA ARG A 235 -15.55 6.27 1.35
C ARG A 235 -16.64 5.78 0.40
N CYS A 236 -16.75 4.47 0.29
CA CYS A 236 -17.89 3.83 -0.36
C CYS A 236 -18.21 2.53 0.38
N ASP A 237 -19.37 2.48 1.01
CA ASP A 237 -19.95 1.36 1.75
C ASP A 237 -21.47 1.31 1.54
N ASP A 238 -22.15 0.38 2.21
CA ASP A 238 -23.59 0.16 2.08
C ASP A 238 -24.45 1.41 2.39
N ASP A 239 -23.95 2.33 3.23
CA ASP A 239 -24.69 3.49 3.70
C ASP A 239 -24.29 4.79 2.97
N TYR A 240 -23.07 4.87 2.45
CA TYR A 240 -22.53 6.08 1.85
C TYR A 240 -21.48 5.78 0.78
N CYS A 241 -21.59 6.47 -0.35
CA CYS A 241 -20.55 6.49 -1.38
C CYS A 241 -20.22 7.94 -1.77
N ALA A 242 -18.93 8.28 -1.80
CA ALA A 242 -18.43 9.62 -2.07
C ALA A 242 -18.61 10.03 -3.55
N GLU A 243 -19.86 10.12 -4.02
CA GLU A 243 -20.20 10.49 -5.41
C GLU A 243 -19.65 11.87 -5.80
N ALA A 244 -19.40 12.75 -4.83
CA ALA A 244 -18.74 14.04 -5.03
C ALA A 244 -17.33 13.88 -5.66
N VAL A 245 -16.62 12.80 -5.35
CA VAL A 245 -15.33 12.48 -5.97
C VAL A 245 -15.51 12.17 -7.45
N ALA A 246 -16.50 11.35 -7.80
CA ALA A 246 -16.80 11.04 -9.20
C ALA A 246 -17.21 12.29 -9.99
N ALA A 247 -18.00 13.17 -9.39
CA ALA A 247 -18.38 14.45 -9.98
C ALA A 247 -17.17 15.40 -10.16
N ALA A 248 -16.26 15.44 -9.19
CA ALA A 248 -15.03 16.21 -9.29
C ALA A 248 -14.09 15.66 -10.36
N VAL A 249 -13.98 14.33 -10.48
CA VAL A 249 -13.25 13.68 -11.60
C VAL A 249 -13.90 14.00 -12.94
N ALA A 250 -15.23 13.97 -13.04
CA ALA A 250 -15.96 14.33 -14.25
C ALA A 250 -15.71 15.79 -14.70
N ALA A 251 -15.42 16.69 -13.76
CA ALA A 251 -15.06 18.08 -14.04
C ALA A 251 -13.57 18.26 -14.38
N GLY A 252 -12.77 17.19 -14.32
CA GLY A 252 -11.35 17.18 -14.62
C GLY A 252 -11.04 17.45 -16.09
N ALA A 253 -9.85 18.01 -16.34
CA ALA A 253 -9.41 18.32 -17.70
C ALA A 253 -9.37 17.06 -18.58
N GLY A 254 -10.00 17.13 -19.76
CA GLY A 254 -10.01 16.05 -20.73
C GLY A 254 -10.99 14.92 -20.42
N VAL A 255 -11.71 14.93 -19.29
CA VAL A 255 -12.69 13.89 -18.95
C VAL A 255 -13.99 14.10 -19.71
N THR A 256 -14.48 13.06 -20.38
CA THR A 256 -15.78 13.04 -21.09
C THR A 256 -16.85 12.27 -20.36
N ASN A 257 -16.46 11.30 -19.51
CA ASN A 257 -17.37 10.51 -18.69
C ASN A 257 -16.63 10.03 -17.44
N ALA A 258 -17.29 10.07 -16.29
CA ALA A 258 -16.81 9.42 -15.06
C ALA A 258 -18.01 8.77 -14.35
N GLN A 259 -17.93 7.48 -14.07
CA GLN A 259 -19.02 6.71 -13.45
C GLN A 259 -18.49 5.88 -12.29
N LEU A 260 -19.12 6.04 -11.13
CA LEU A 260 -18.78 5.29 -9.93
C LEU A 260 -19.78 4.13 -9.75
N ARG A 261 -19.24 2.92 -9.64
CA ARG A 261 -19.98 1.69 -9.38
C ARG A 261 -19.73 1.27 -7.93
N SER A 262 -20.63 1.70 -7.06
CA SER A 262 -20.56 1.43 -5.62
C SER A 262 -20.75 -0.04 -5.23
N GLY A 263 -21.48 -0.81 -6.05
CA GLY A 263 -21.76 -2.23 -5.80
C GLY A 263 -20.62 -3.20 -6.16
N ALA A 264 -19.47 -2.70 -6.63
CA ALA A 264 -18.28 -3.51 -6.86
C ALA A 264 -17.46 -3.66 -5.56
N THR A 265 -16.62 -4.70 -5.46
CA THR A 265 -15.72 -4.91 -4.32
C THR A 265 -14.30 -5.19 -4.83
N PRO A 266 -13.37 -4.22 -4.79
CA PRO A 266 -13.55 -2.83 -4.33
C PRO A 266 -14.47 -2.01 -5.26
N PRO A 267 -15.00 -0.85 -4.80
CA PRO A 267 -15.74 0.08 -5.64
C PRO A 267 -14.95 0.51 -6.88
N GLU A 268 -15.62 0.64 -8.03
CA GLU A 268 -14.98 0.90 -9.32
C GLU A 268 -15.37 2.28 -9.88
N LEU A 269 -14.38 3.11 -10.22
CA LEU A 269 -14.54 4.39 -10.92
C LEU A 269 -14.07 4.26 -12.37
N SER A 270 -14.99 4.22 -13.32
CA SER A 270 -14.66 4.20 -14.75
C SER A 270 -14.56 5.63 -15.29
N VAL A 271 -13.45 6.00 -15.92
CA VAL A 271 -13.18 7.35 -16.45
C VAL A 271 -12.82 7.29 -17.94
N THR A 272 -13.43 8.15 -18.75
CA THR A 272 -13.15 8.26 -20.19
C THR A 272 -12.62 9.65 -20.50
N PHE A 273 -11.63 9.74 -21.39
CA PHE A 273 -10.94 10.99 -21.75
C PHE A 273 -11.03 11.29 -23.25
N GLU A 274 -10.91 12.58 -23.63
CA GLU A 274 -10.81 13.05 -25.01
C GLU A 274 -9.71 14.13 -25.16
N PRO A 275 -8.79 14.00 -26.15
CA PRO A 275 -8.62 12.84 -27.02
C PRO A 275 -8.24 11.58 -26.23
N ALA A 276 -8.56 10.39 -26.75
CA ALA A 276 -8.33 9.14 -26.04
C ALA A 276 -6.88 8.93 -25.60
N ALA A 277 -5.90 9.56 -26.26
CA ALA A 277 -4.50 9.53 -25.89
C ALA A 277 -4.23 10.28 -24.58
N ILE A 278 -4.20 9.55 -23.46
CA ILE A 278 -3.86 10.05 -22.13
C ILE A 278 -2.85 9.12 -21.45
N THR A 279 -1.89 9.71 -20.75
CA THR A 279 -0.91 8.96 -19.96
C THR A 279 -1.46 8.61 -18.58
N SER A 280 -0.96 7.52 -17.99
CA SER A 280 -1.30 7.10 -16.64
C SER A 280 -1.07 8.23 -15.61
N GLU A 281 0.00 9.01 -15.77
CA GLU A 281 0.37 10.15 -14.93
C GLU A 281 -0.69 11.25 -14.96
N GLN A 282 -1.23 11.55 -16.15
CA GLN A 282 -2.30 12.54 -16.31
C GLN A 282 -3.60 12.05 -15.67
N VAL A 283 -3.92 10.77 -15.78
CA VAL A 283 -5.09 10.18 -15.11
C VAL A 283 -4.95 10.26 -13.60
N VAL A 284 -3.79 9.85 -13.07
CA VAL A 284 -3.50 9.95 -11.62
C VAL A 284 -3.61 11.39 -11.14
N ALA A 285 -3.06 12.36 -11.87
CA ALA A 285 -3.15 13.78 -11.51
C ALA A 285 -4.59 14.27 -11.38
N VAL A 286 -5.49 13.88 -12.30
CA VAL A 286 -6.91 14.25 -12.26
C VAL A 286 -7.63 13.61 -11.07
N VAL A 287 -7.44 12.30 -10.88
CA VAL A 287 -8.13 11.54 -9.81
C VAL A 287 -7.66 11.99 -8.43
N VAL A 288 -6.36 12.18 -8.27
CA VAL A 288 -5.75 12.60 -7.00
C VAL A 288 -6.11 14.04 -6.65
N ALA A 289 -6.27 14.94 -7.64
CA ALA A 289 -6.80 16.28 -7.42
C ALA A 289 -8.23 16.26 -6.88
N ALA A 290 -9.10 15.42 -7.46
CA ALA A 290 -10.48 15.28 -7.02
C ALA A 290 -10.57 14.74 -5.57
N LEU A 291 -9.70 13.78 -5.21
CA LEU A 291 -9.63 13.23 -3.86
C LEU A 291 -9.09 14.23 -2.84
N ALA A 292 -8.07 15.01 -3.19
CA ALA A 292 -7.51 16.04 -2.31
C ALA A 292 -8.52 17.17 -2.03
N ALA A 293 -9.41 17.44 -2.98
CA ALA A 293 -10.48 18.42 -2.82
C ALA A 293 -11.71 17.87 -2.07
N ASN A 294 -11.77 16.56 -1.79
CA ASN A 294 -12.93 15.95 -1.14
C ASN A 294 -13.00 16.36 0.36
N PRO A 295 -14.09 17.02 0.81
CA PRO A 295 -14.21 17.50 2.19
C PRO A 295 -14.61 16.40 3.19
N ASP A 296 -14.82 15.17 2.74
CA ASP A 296 -15.25 14.06 3.60
C ASP A 296 -14.24 13.76 4.71
N PRO A 297 -14.70 13.24 5.86
CA PRO A 297 -13.79 12.78 6.90
C PRO A 297 -12.84 11.71 6.36
N LEU A 298 -11.65 11.62 6.95
CA LEU A 298 -10.65 10.65 6.49
C LEU A 298 -11.06 9.21 6.84
N TYR A 299 -11.27 8.37 5.84
CA TYR A 299 -11.53 6.93 5.90
C TYR A 299 -10.63 6.18 4.92
N THR A 300 -9.84 5.23 5.42
CA THR A 300 -9.03 4.37 4.54
C THR A 300 -9.93 3.41 3.76
N ARG A 301 -10.02 3.57 2.43
CA ARG A 301 -10.65 2.62 1.51
C ARG A 301 -9.86 2.52 0.22
N GLU A 302 -10.09 1.41 -0.48
CA GLU A 302 -9.57 1.18 -1.82
C GLU A 302 -10.63 1.53 -2.88
N ILE A 303 -10.17 2.03 -4.02
CA ILE A 303 -10.97 2.25 -5.23
C ILE A 303 -10.18 1.69 -6.40
N GLU A 304 -10.86 0.97 -7.26
CA GLU A 304 -10.33 0.62 -8.58
C GLU A 304 -10.71 1.71 -9.58
N VAL A 305 -9.76 2.21 -10.35
CA VAL A 305 -9.98 3.21 -11.39
C VAL A 305 -9.68 2.59 -12.74
N ARG A 306 -10.72 2.46 -13.57
CA ARG A 306 -10.60 1.98 -14.95
C ARG A 306 -10.63 3.16 -15.92
N TYR A 307 -9.71 3.22 -16.86
CA TYR A 307 -9.61 4.28 -17.84
C TYR A 307 -9.23 3.78 -19.22
N VAL A 308 -9.63 4.53 -20.24
CA VAL A 308 -9.27 4.20 -21.63
C VAL A 308 -7.91 4.82 -21.95
N VAL A 309 -6.93 3.99 -22.28
CA VAL A 309 -5.64 4.44 -22.83
C VAL A 309 -5.76 4.48 -24.35
N GLY A 310 -5.67 5.68 -24.93
CA GLY A 310 -5.36 5.84 -26.34
C GLY A 310 -3.85 5.78 -26.55
N SER A 311 -3.40 5.08 -27.58
CA SER A 311 -2.00 5.09 -27.98
C SER A 311 -1.57 6.52 -28.37
N PRO A 312 -0.35 6.96 -28.00
CA PRO A 312 0.23 8.20 -28.50
C PRO A 312 0.41 8.20 -30.02
#